data_AF-A0A1A8HB66-F1
#
_entry.id   AF-A0A1A8HB66-F1
#
_cell.length_a   1.000
_cell.length_b   1.000
_cell.length_c   1.000
_cell.angle_alpha   90.00
_cell.angle_beta   90.00
_cell.angle_gamma   90.00
#
_symmetry.space_group_name_H-M   'P 1'
#
loop_
_entity.id
_entity.type
_entity.pdbx_description
1 polymer ?
#
loop_
_entity_poly.entity_id
_entity_poly.type
_entity_poly.pdbx_seq_one_letter_code
_entity_poly.pdbx_strand_id
1 'polypeptide(L)'
;MPAYVAFDKKVLRFFAYFLEDVWNSPDEDHRIRSVVIYYYLEDDSMCIWEAAVMNSGISQGKRLKRHRVPKNDRGDYYHWKDFNLGIDLEMYGCKYHITHCDTFTKDFMEHEGIVLNEPEPLPEDPYIKHRQLSPPPRITSPTPDITHRFLTTDLKVLRFYALYDKSPSEDPRPMIIYYYLVDDTVEISEVHEHNSGRNPSSRFLRRQKIPKKLKSEFYSPVDFAIGATVEVFGHRFVLIGAAPQVLKYLESISSKIPSHTLDSLRRTLGEKMAENQPDEQNGEEPKSSPK
;
A
#
# COMPACT_ATOMS: atom_id res chain seq x y z
N MET A 1 13.59 -61.77 -26.88
CA MET A 1 13.98 -60.39 -27.22
C MET A 1 14.67 -59.77 -26.02
N PRO A 2 15.72 -58.94 -26.18
CA PRO A 2 16.34 -58.22 -25.06
C PRO A 2 15.35 -57.30 -24.33
N ALA A 3 15.55 -57.08 -23.03
CA ALA A 3 14.65 -56.28 -22.19
C ALA A 3 14.42 -54.85 -22.72
N TYR A 4 15.50 -54.16 -23.14
CA TYR A 4 15.43 -52.81 -23.70
C TYR A 4 14.57 -52.71 -24.97
N VAL A 5 14.37 -53.81 -25.70
CA VAL A 5 13.51 -53.87 -26.89
C VAL A 5 12.07 -54.20 -26.51
N ALA A 6 11.88 -55.08 -25.52
CA ALA A 6 10.56 -55.53 -25.08
C ALA A 6 9.79 -54.47 -24.26
N PHE A 7 10.53 -53.61 -23.55
CA PHE A 7 10.01 -52.60 -22.64
C PHE A 7 10.32 -51.16 -23.06
N ASP A 8 10.75 -50.94 -24.31
CA ASP A 8 10.97 -49.58 -24.85
C ASP A 8 9.75 -48.70 -24.58
N LYS A 9 9.99 -47.54 -23.96
CA LYS A 9 8.99 -46.52 -23.57
C LYS A 9 7.91 -46.96 -22.58
N LYS A 10 8.01 -48.14 -21.97
CA LYS A 10 7.11 -48.55 -20.88
C LYS A 10 7.65 -48.02 -19.56
N VAL A 11 6.89 -47.13 -18.94
CA VAL A 11 7.26 -46.45 -17.70
C VAL A 11 6.15 -46.62 -16.68
N LEU A 12 6.49 -47.09 -15.49
CA LEU A 12 5.56 -47.16 -14.37
C LEU A 12 5.58 -45.82 -13.65
N ARG A 13 4.39 -45.31 -13.31
CA ARG A 13 4.19 -44.01 -12.67
C ARG A 13 3.46 -44.19 -11.35
N PHE A 14 4.13 -43.82 -10.27
CA PHE A 14 3.60 -43.82 -8.92
C PHE A 14 3.51 -42.40 -8.39
N PHE A 15 2.42 -42.11 -7.68
CA PHE A 15 2.24 -40.86 -6.95
C PHE A 15 2.56 -41.12 -5.49
N ALA A 16 3.41 -40.27 -4.93
CA ALA A 16 3.90 -40.41 -3.57
C ALA A 16 3.97 -39.04 -2.90
N TYR A 17 4.17 -39.02 -1.59
CA TYR A 17 4.55 -37.82 -0.87
C TYR A 17 5.70 -38.13 0.09
N PHE A 18 6.40 -37.09 0.52
CA PHE A 18 7.34 -37.18 1.63
C PHE A 18 7.13 -35.99 2.57
N LEU A 19 7.58 -36.16 3.81
CA LEU A 19 7.56 -35.11 4.82
C LEU A 19 8.91 -34.39 4.80
N GLU A 20 8.87 -33.06 4.71
CA GLU A 20 10.04 -32.20 4.85
C GLU A 20 9.96 -31.49 6.19
N ASP A 21 10.94 -31.72 7.07
CA ASP A 21 11.02 -31.03 8.35
C ASP A 21 11.37 -29.54 8.14
N VAL A 22 10.59 -28.66 8.77
CA VAL A 22 10.79 -27.21 8.69
C VAL A 22 11.30 -26.71 10.02
N TRP A 23 12.57 -26.31 10.03
CA TRP A 23 13.18 -25.68 11.20
C TRP A 23 12.86 -24.19 11.21
N ASN A 24 12.39 -23.67 12.35
CA ASN A 24 12.18 -22.24 12.63
C ASN A 24 11.00 -21.55 11.91
N SER A 25 9.90 -22.26 11.63
CA SER A 25 8.63 -21.61 11.28
C SER A 25 7.71 -21.54 12.52
N PRO A 26 7.05 -20.40 12.79
CA PRO A 26 6.06 -20.32 13.87
C PRO A 26 4.75 -21.06 13.52
N ASP A 27 4.51 -21.29 12.23
CA ASP A 27 3.22 -21.79 11.71
C ASP A 27 3.26 -23.29 11.34
N GLU A 28 4.45 -23.89 11.18
CA GLU A 28 4.63 -25.27 10.65
C GLU A 28 5.84 -25.98 11.26
N ASP A 29 5.67 -27.25 11.62
CA ASP A 29 6.79 -28.15 11.98
C ASP A 29 7.28 -28.98 10.79
N HIS A 30 6.38 -29.33 9.86
CA HIS A 30 6.69 -30.14 8.68
C HIS A 30 5.82 -29.73 7.49
N ARG A 31 6.30 -30.01 6.28
CA ARG A 31 5.59 -29.80 5.01
C ARG A 31 5.37 -31.11 4.28
N ILE A 32 4.23 -31.23 3.63
CA ILE A 32 3.87 -32.42 2.85
C ILE A 32 4.15 -32.11 1.38
N ARG A 33 5.06 -32.87 0.77
CA ARG A 33 5.48 -32.63 -0.62
C ARG A 33 5.12 -33.78 -1.52
N SER A 34 4.18 -33.52 -2.41
CA SER A 34 3.72 -34.48 -3.42
C SER A 34 4.74 -34.62 -4.55
N VAL A 35 5.12 -35.85 -4.84
CA VAL A 35 6.06 -36.22 -5.89
C VAL A 35 5.50 -37.33 -6.78
N VAL A 36 6.08 -37.46 -7.96
CA VAL A 36 5.81 -38.53 -8.91
C VAL A 36 7.10 -39.31 -9.12
N ILE A 37 7.03 -40.61 -8.89
CA ILE A 37 8.12 -41.55 -9.11
C ILE A 37 7.89 -42.23 -10.45
N TYR A 38 8.88 -42.13 -11.33
CA TYR A 38 8.89 -42.82 -12.62
C TYR A 38 9.90 -43.97 -12.56
N TYR A 39 9.46 -45.18 -12.89
CA TYR A 39 10.30 -46.36 -13.01
C TYR A 39 10.33 -46.82 -14.47
N TYR A 40 11.52 -46.91 -15.06
CA TYR A 40 11.72 -47.27 -16.45
C TYR A 40 12.00 -48.77 -16.55
N LEU A 41 11.11 -49.52 -17.19
CA LEU A 41 11.22 -50.98 -17.33
C LEU A 41 12.34 -51.42 -18.29
N GLU A 42 12.89 -50.50 -19.08
CA GLU A 42 13.94 -50.79 -20.05
C GLU A 42 15.32 -51.07 -19.41
N ASP A 43 15.61 -50.40 -18.28
CA ASP A 43 16.95 -50.39 -17.66
C ASP A 43 16.91 -50.40 -16.12
N ASP A 44 15.75 -50.64 -15.52
CA ASP A 44 15.49 -50.62 -14.07
C ASP A 44 15.94 -49.30 -13.39
N SER A 45 15.94 -48.20 -14.15
CA SER A 45 16.25 -46.87 -13.61
C SER A 45 14.99 -46.17 -13.11
N MET A 46 15.16 -45.18 -12.25
CA MET A 46 14.06 -44.36 -11.78
C MET A 46 14.44 -42.89 -11.66
N CYS A 47 13.43 -42.03 -11.71
CA CYS A 47 13.57 -40.62 -11.40
C CYS A 47 12.37 -40.13 -10.58
N ILE A 48 12.58 -39.05 -9.83
CA ILE A 48 11.55 -38.46 -8.96
C ILE A 48 11.36 -37.02 -9.39
N TRP A 49 10.10 -36.65 -9.61
CA TRP A 49 9.69 -35.32 -10.03
C TRP A 49 8.70 -34.72 -9.06
N GLU A 50 8.92 -33.47 -8.68
CA GLU A 50 7.98 -32.69 -7.88
C GLU A 50 7.24 -31.70 -8.78
N ALA A 51 5.90 -31.69 -8.70
CA ALA A 51 5.08 -30.77 -9.47
C ALA A 51 5.31 -29.32 -9.01
N ALA A 52 5.38 -28.39 -9.96
CA ALA A 52 5.52 -26.97 -9.64
C ALA A 52 4.19 -26.42 -9.08
N VAL A 53 4.26 -25.81 -7.91
CA VAL A 53 3.14 -25.16 -7.21
C VAL A 53 3.40 -23.66 -7.24
N MET A 54 2.44 -22.90 -7.78
CA MET A 54 2.56 -21.45 -7.87
C MET A 54 2.75 -20.83 -6.49
N ASN A 55 3.64 -19.85 -6.40
CA ASN A 55 3.98 -19.14 -5.16
C ASN A 55 4.55 -20.04 -4.04
N SER A 56 5.00 -21.27 -4.34
CA SER A 56 5.58 -22.16 -3.32
C SER A 56 6.81 -21.56 -2.63
N GLY A 57 7.61 -20.78 -3.37
CA GLY A 57 8.86 -20.19 -2.88
C GLY A 57 9.99 -21.20 -2.74
N ILE A 58 9.83 -22.43 -3.24
CA ILE A 58 10.81 -23.51 -3.13
C ILE A 58 11.21 -23.98 -4.53
N SER A 59 12.46 -24.41 -4.72
CA SER A 59 12.91 -24.99 -5.98
C SER A 59 12.21 -26.34 -6.23
N GLN A 60 11.37 -26.41 -7.25
CA GLN A 60 10.60 -27.60 -7.64
C GLN A 60 11.06 -28.14 -9.00
N GLY A 61 10.63 -29.36 -9.34
CA GLY A 61 11.01 -30.06 -10.57
C GLY A 61 11.72 -31.39 -10.29
N LYS A 62 12.82 -31.68 -10.99
CA LYS A 62 13.52 -32.97 -10.88
C LYS A 62 14.24 -33.09 -9.53
N ARG A 63 13.65 -33.84 -8.60
CA ARG A 63 14.22 -34.12 -7.26
C ARG A 63 15.28 -35.21 -7.31
N LEU A 64 15.06 -36.24 -8.13
CA LEU A 64 16.04 -37.31 -8.36
C LEU A 64 16.26 -37.50 -9.86
N LYS A 65 17.52 -37.45 -10.30
CA LYS A 65 17.87 -37.70 -11.71
C LYS A 65 17.68 -39.17 -12.06
N ARG A 66 17.44 -39.46 -13.34
CA ARG A 66 17.26 -40.83 -13.85
C ARG A 66 18.56 -41.63 -13.69
N HIS A 67 18.51 -42.67 -12.87
CA HIS A 67 19.56 -43.69 -12.71
C HIS A 67 19.02 -44.87 -11.91
N ARG A 68 19.79 -45.95 -11.80
CA ARG A 68 19.43 -47.10 -10.97
C ARG A 68 19.67 -46.75 -9.50
N VAL A 69 18.61 -46.71 -8.69
CA VAL A 69 18.69 -46.28 -7.29
C VAL A 69 19.04 -47.48 -6.41
N PRO A 70 20.11 -47.38 -5.59
CA PRO A 70 20.47 -48.42 -4.65
C PRO A 70 19.43 -48.48 -3.52
N LYS A 71 19.03 -49.70 -3.18
CA LYS A 71 18.15 -50.02 -2.05
C LYS A 71 18.95 -50.09 -0.75
N ASN A 72 20.15 -50.68 -0.81
CA ASN A 72 21.00 -50.96 0.34
C ASN A 72 22.47 -50.64 0.02
N ASP A 73 23.30 -50.47 1.06
CA ASP A 73 24.77 -50.35 0.92
C ASP A 73 25.45 -51.61 0.36
N ARG A 74 24.70 -52.71 0.23
CA ARG A 74 25.17 -54.00 -0.33
C ARG A 74 25.20 -54.02 -1.86
N GLY A 75 24.75 -52.95 -2.52
CA GLY A 75 24.69 -52.86 -3.98
C GLY A 75 23.41 -53.45 -4.59
N ASP A 76 22.40 -53.75 -3.79
CA ASP A 76 21.07 -54.11 -4.27
C ASP A 76 20.38 -52.86 -4.83
N TYR A 77 19.67 -53.01 -5.93
CA TYR A 77 18.89 -51.92 -6.56
C TYR A 77 17.41 -52.18 -6.39
N TYR A 78 16.63 -51.11 -6.37
CA TYR A 78 15.17 -51.22 -6.38
C TYR A 78 14.66 -51.87 -7.67
N HIS A 79 13.79 -52.85 -7.50
CA HIS A 79 13.06 -53.48 -8.59
C HIS A 79 11.60 -53.02 -8.55
N TRP A 80 10.91 -52.94 -9.70
CA TRP A 80 9.46 -52.69 -9.73
C TRP A 80 8.62 -53.60 -8.80
N LYS A 81 9.12 -54.80 -8.47
CA LYS A 81 8.49 -55.73 -7.52
C LYS A 81 8.52 -55.26 -6.06
N ASP A 82 9.41 -54.32 -5.74
CA ASP A 82 9.50 -53.69 -4.42
C ASP A 82 8.45 -52.59 -4.20
N PHE A 83 7.67 -52.24 -5.24
CA PHE A 83 6.69 -51.16 -5.22
C PHE A 83 5.28 -51.71 -4.99
N ASN A 84 4.53 -51.08 -4.09
CA ASN A 84 3.10 -51.30 -3.90
C ASN A 84 2.46 -49.97 -3.42
N LEU A 85 1.14 -49.91 -3.28
CA LEU A 85 0.44 -48.76 -2.69
C LEU A 85 0.45 -48.88 -1.16
N GLY A 86 0.53 -47.76 -0.44
CA GLY A 86 0.55 -47.71 1.02
C GLY A 86 1.89 -48.12 1.66
N ILE A 87 2.97 -48.24 0.88
CA ILE A 87 4.30 -48.58 1.40
C ILE A 87 5.25 -47.37 1.35
N ASP A 88 6.22 -47.39 2.27
CA ASP A 88 7.30 -46.40 2.34
C ASP A 88 8.55 -46.89 1.62
N LEU A 89 9.08 -46.06 0.73
CA LEU A 89 10.36 -46.28 0.06
C LEU A 89 11.40 -45.28 0.59
N GLU A 90 12.51 -45.81 1.10
CA GLU A 90 13.62 -44.97 1.56
C GLU A 90 14.68 -44.84 0.45
N MET A 91 14.84 -43.63 -0.07
CA MET A 91 15.80 -43.33 -1.13
C MET A 91 16.64 -42.13 -0.73
N TYR A 92 17.96 -42.33 -0.58
CA TYR A 92 18.90 -41.28 -0.18
C TYR A 92 18.52 -40.55 1.12
N GLY A 93 18.05 -41.32 2.11
CA GLY A 93 17.64 -40.79 3.42
C GLY A 93 16.30 -40.05 3.44
N CYS A 94 15.58 -40.00 2.31
CA CYS A 94 14.21 -39.49 2.24
C CYS A 94 13.22 -40.66 2.14
N LYS A 95 12.18 -40.67 2.99
CA LYS A 95 11.09 -41.65 2.96
C LYS A 95 9.94 -41.14 2.10
N TYR A 96 9.60 -41.88 1.06
CA TYR A 96 8.52 -41.57 0.13
C TYR A 96 7.39 -42.58 0.32
N HIS A 97 6.22 -42.09 0.71
CA HIS A 97 5.03 -42.91 0.88
C HIS A 97 4.22 -42.95 -0.42
N ILE A 98 4.07 -44.13 -1.02
CA ILE A 98 3.31 -44.30 -2.27
C ILE A 98 1.82 -44.34 -1.96
N THR A 99 1.05 -43.45 -2.59
CA THR A 99 -0.40 -43.35 -2.36
C THR A 99 -1.21 -44.06 -3.43
N HIS A 100 -0.92 -43.78 -4.70
CA HIS A 100 -1.64 -44.34 -5.84
C HIS A 100 -0.72 -44.44 -7.07
N CYS A 101 -1.21 -45.09 -8.13
CA CYS A 101 -0.48 -45.25 -9.38
C CYS A 101 -1.39 -44.98 -10.58
N ASP A 102 -0.77 -44.88 -11.75
CA ASP A 102 -1.50 -44.79 -13.02
C ASP A 102 -2.24 -46.07 -13.38
N THR A 103 -3.28 -45.92 -14.20
CA THR A 103 -4.03 -47.05 -14.77
C THR A 103 -3.12 -48.04 -15.50
N PHE A 104 -2.20 -47.55 -16.33
CA PHE A 104 -1.21 -48.40 -17.01
C PHE A 104 -0.34 -49.20 -16.01
N THR A 105 0.07 -48.54 -14.91
CA THR A 105 0.93 -49.17 -13.90
C THR A 105 0.16 -50.24 -13.13
N LYS A 106 -1.11 -49.95 -12.81
CA LYS A 106 -2.03 -50.89 -12.20
C LYS A 106 -2.21 -52.15 -13.06
N ASP A 107 -2.57 -51.97 -14.33
CA ASP A 107 -2.80 -53.07 -15.27
C ASP A 107 -1.53 -53.92 -15.45
N PHE A 108 -0.36 -53.27 -15.52
CA PHE A 108 0.93 -53.96 -15.61
C PHE A 108 1.25 -54.80 -14.37
N MET A 109 1.05 -54.24 -13.17
CA MET A 109 1.29 -54.95 -11.91
C MET A 109 0.36 -56.15 -11.76
N GLU A 110 -0.93 -55.98 -12.09
CA GLU A 110 -1.92 -57.06 -12.07
C GLU A 110 -1.56 -58.16 -13.08
N HIS A 111 -1.12 -57.80 -14.29
CA HIS A 111 -0.68 -58.76 -15.32
C HIS A 111 0.55 -59.57 -14.87
N GLU A 112 1.50 -58.93 -14.19
CA GLU A 112 2.68 -59.60 -13.63
C GLU A 112 2.41 -60.35 -12.31
N GLY A 113 1.15 -60.37 -11.86
CA GLY A 113 0.70 -61.14 -10.70
C GLY A 113 0.88 -60.45 -9.35
N ILE A 114 1.13 -59.13 -9.33
CA ILE A 114 1.18 -58.33 -8.09
C ILE A 114 -0.19 -57.70 -7.86
N VAL A 115 -0.83 -58.09 -6.75
CA VAL A 115 -2.07 -57.46 -6.28
C VAL A 115 -1.70 -56.15 -5.57
N LEU A 116 -2.14 -55.03 -6.13
CA LEU A 116 -1.95 -53.72 -5.53
C LEU A 116 -2.91 -53.50 -4.35
N ASN A 117 -2.44 -52.80 -3.34
CA ASN A 117 -3.27 -52.37 -2.20
C ASN A 117 -4.31 -51.31 -2.64
N GLU A 118 -5.23 -50.98 -1.75
CA GLU A 118 -6.18 -49.88 -1.99
C GLU A 118 -5.45 -48.53 -2.06
N PRO A 119 -5.82 -47.63 -3.00
CA PRO A 119 -5.18 -46.33 -3.11
C PRO A 119 -5.53 -45.45 -1.92
N GLU A 120 -4.51 -44.79 -1.37
CA GLU A 120 -4.67 -43.87 -0.24
C GLU A 120 -4.83 -42.42 -0.74
N PRO A 121 -5.67 -41.60 -0.08
CA PRO A 121 -5.73 -40.17 -0.40
C PRO A 121 -4.44 -39.47 0.01
N LEU A 122 -4.01 -38.50 -0.80
CA LEU A 122 -2.89 -37.63 -0.41
C LEU A 122 -3.27 -36.84 0.86
N PRO A 123 -2.41 -36.83 1.90
CA PRO A 123 -2.68 -36.06 3.10
C PRO A 123 -2.66 -34.57 2.77
N GLU A 124 -3.52 -33.83 3.47
CA GLU A 124 -3.70 -32.41 3.22
C GLU A 124 -2.67 -31.59 3.99
N ASP A 125 -1.87 -30.78 3.29
CA ASP A 125 -0.85 -29.96 3.91
C ASP A 125 -1.48 -28.79 4.71
N PRO A 126 -1.27 -28.71 6.04
CA PRO A 126 -1.77 -27.61 6.87
C PRO A 126 -1.36 -26.23 6.33
N TYR A 127 -0.15 -26.11 5.78
CA TYR A 127 0.35 -24.86 5.21
C TYR A 127 -0.50 -24.40 4.02
N ILE A 128 -0.79 -25.34 3.11
CA ILE A 128 -1.58 -25.04 1.92
C ILE A 128 -3.00 -24.62 2.31
N LYS A 129 -3.60 -25.29 3.31
CA LYS A 129 -4.90 -24.87 3.88
C LYS A 129 -4.87 -23.45 4.40
N HIS A 130 -3.91 -23.13 5.27
CA HIS A 130 -3.79 -21.80 5.89
C HIS A 130 -3.57 -20.70 4.84
N ARG A 131 -2.86 -21.00 3.75
CA ARG A 131 -2.64 -20.04 2.66
C ARG A 131 -3.84 -19.87 1.74
N GLN A 132 -4.60 -20.93 1.47
CA GLN A 132 -5.83 -20.86 0.67
C GLN A 132 -6.93 -20.07 1.38
N LEU A 133 -6.91 -20.03 2.71
CA LEU A 133 -7.63 -19.06 3.53
C LEU A 133 -6.96 -17.69 3.36
N SER A 134 -7.11 -17.07 2.18
CA SER A 134 -6.58 -15.75 1.88
C SER A 134 -6.88 -14.75 3.01
N PRO A 135 -5.97 -13.83 3.37
CA PRO A 135 -6.37 -12.68 4.17
C PRO A 135 -7.54 -11.99 3.45
N PRO A 136 -8.53 -11.44 4.19
CA PRO A 136 -9.65 -10.77 3.56
C PRO A 136 -9.13 -9.75 2.56
N PRO A 137 -9.79 -9.58 1.39
CA PRO A 137 -9.37 -8.59 0.41
C PRO A 137 -9.15 -7.28 1.15
N ARG A 138 -8.00 -6.64 0.94
CA ARG A 138 -7.82 -5.24 1.35
C ARG A 138 -8.82 -4.43 0.55
N ILE A 139 -10.05 -4.34 1.05
CA ILE A 139 -11.02 -3.36 0.59
C ILE A 139 -10.44 -2.03 1.05
N THR A 140 -9.63 -1.41 0.19
CA THR A 140 -9.44 0.03 0.26
C THR A 140 -10.83 0.60 0.05
N SER A 141 -11.44 1.10 1.13
CA SER A 141 -12.67 1.88 1.06
C SER A 141 -12.55 2.85 -0.13
N PRO A 142 -13.60 3.02 -0.95
CA PRO A 142 -13.56 4.00 -2.03
C PRO A 142 -13.05 5.31 -1.42
N THR A 143 -11.92 5.79 -1.94
CA THR A 143 -11.33 7.02 -1.46
C THR A 143 -12.43 8.09 -1.50
N PRO A 144 -12.61 8.90 -0.44
CA PRO A 144 -13.50 10.04 -0.53
C PRO A 144 -13.12 10.86 -1.77
N ASP A 145 -14.06 11.64 -2.30
CA ASP A 145 -14.01 12.38 -3.57
C ASP A 145 -12.92 13.48 -3.60
N ILE A 146 -11.67 13.08 -3.36
CA ILE A 146 -10.44 13.88 -3.33
C ILE A 146 -10.18 14.41 -4.73
N THR A 147 -10.51 13.61 -5.76
CA THR A 147 -10.34 13.96 -7.17
C THR A 147 -11.24 15.12 -7.58
N HIS A 148 -12.55 15.07 -7.30
CA HIS A 148 -13.45 16.18 -7.63
C HIS A 148 -13.05 17.46 -6.89
N ARG A 149 -12.75 17.34 -5.60
CA ARG A 149 -12.33 18.48 -4.77
C ARG A 149 -11.02 19.11 -5.27
N PHE A 150 -10.06 18.31 -5.70
CA PHE A 150 -8.85 18.81 -6.37
C PHE A 150 -9.23 19.58 -7.64
N LEU A 151 -9.97 18.96 -8.57
CA LEU A 151 -10.31 19.58 -9.86
C LEU A 151 -11.10 20.89 -9.74
N THR A 152 -12.01 21.01 -8.77
CA THR A 152 -12.84 22.21 -8.63
C THR A 152 -12.18 23.36 -7.85
N THR A 153 -11.21 23.02 -7.00
CA THR A 153 -10.74 23.89 -5.93
C THR A 153 -9.23 24.14 -5.96
N ASP A 154 -8.51 23.43 -6.83
CA ASP A 154 -7.09 23.70 -7.06
C ASP A 154 -6.87 25.17 -7.46
N LEU A 155 -5.75 25.73 -6.99
CA LEU A 155 -5.37 27.15 -7.08
C LEU A 155 -6.25 28.16 -6.31
N LYS A 156 -7.36 27.74 -5.67
CA LYS A 156 -8.16 28.65 -4.84
C LYS A 156 -7.60 28.72 -3.41
N VAL A 157 -6.98 29.85 -3.09
CA VAL A 157 -6.39 30.13 -1.77
C VAL A 157 -7.04 31.38 -1.18
N LEU A 158 -7.50 31.30 0.06
CA LEU A 158 -8.01 32.47 0.78
C LEU A 158 -6.86 33.11 1.54
N ARG A 159 -6.67 34.41 1.36
CA ARG A 159 -5.60 35.17 2.00
C ARG A 159 -6.18 36.15 3.01
N PHE A 160 -5.78 36.00 4.27
CA PHE A 160 -6.15 36.87 5.38
C PHE A 160 -4.93 37.63 5.90
N TYR A 161 -5.15 38.84 6.38
CA TYR A 161 -4.15 39.67 7.03
C TYR A 161 -4.42 39.64 8.53
N ALA A 162 -3.37 39.38 9.31
CA ALA A 162 -3.46 39.24 10.75
C ALA A 162 -2.33 40.02 11.44
N LEU A 163 -2.57 40.42 12.69
CA LEU A 163 -1.55 40.90 13.60
C LEU A 163 -1.26 39.83 14.63
N TYR A 164 0.01 39.51 14.81
CA TYR A 164 0.47 38.56 15.82
C TYR A 164 0.68 39.26 17.15
N ASP A 165 -0.06 38.83 18.18
CA ASP A 165 -0.03 39.39 19.53
C ASP A 165 0.62 38.41 20.51
N LYS A 166 1.88 38.69 20.91
CA LYS A 166 2.69 37.82 21.79
C LYS A 166 2.80 38.34 23.22
N SER A 167 2.76 39.66 23.42
CA SER A 167 2.99 40.34 24.71
C SER A 167 2.82 41.86 24.54
N PRO A 168 2.37 42.62 25.56
CA PRO A 168 2.25 44.09 25.50
C PRO A 168 3.58 44.84 25.33
N SER A 169 4.72 44.15 25.41
CA SER A 169 6.07 44.72 25.32
C SER A 169 6.71 44.62 23.93
N GLU A 170 6.09 43.91 22.98
CA GLU A 170 6.63 43.67 21.64
C GLU A 170 5.65 44.23 20.59
N ASP A 171 6.16 44.91 19.57
CA ASP A 171 5.32 45.50 18.53
C ASP A 171 4.52 44.43 17.78
N PRO A 172 3.24 44.71 17.45
CA PRO A 172 2.39 43.77 16.73
C PRO A 172 2.97 43.50 15.35
N ARG A 173 3.18 42.21 15.03
CA ARG A 173 3.82 41.83 13.76
C ARG A 173 2.79 41.53 12.69
N PRO A 174 2.87 42.15 11.50
CA PRO A 174 1.98 41.83 10.39
C PRO A 174 2.28 40.43 9.84
N MET A 175 1.23 39.62 9.73
CA MET A 175 1.29 38.26 9.21
C MET A 175 0.20 38.04 8.17
N ILE A 176 0.46 37.10 7.26
CA ILE A 176 -0.46 36.66 6.24
C ILE A 176 -0.81 35.19 6.53
N ILE A 177 -2.11 34.91 6.59
CA ILE A 177 -2.64 33.57 6.76
C ILE A 177 -3.23 33.12 5.42
N TYR A 178 -2.73 32.01 4.89
CA TYR A 178 -3.22 31.37 3.68
C TYR A 178 -4.05 30.15 4.06
N TYR A 179 -5.29 30.09 3.61
CA TYR A 179 -6.15 28.92 3.74
C TYR A 179 -6.31 28.25 2.37
N TYR A 180 -5.87 27.01 2.26
CA TYR A 180 -5.95 26.21 1.04
C TYR A 180 -7.23 25.38 1.04
N LEU A 181 -8.14 25.71 0.14
CA LEU A 181 -9.44 25.05 0.04
C LEU A 181 -9.33 23.60 -0.45
N VAL A 182 -8.24 23.26 -1.16
CA VAL A 182 -8.04 21.92 -1.73
C VAL A 182 -7.89 20.83 -0.65
N ASP A 183 -7.32 21.16 0.51
CA ASP A 183 -7.01 20.19 1.58
C ASP A 183 -7.33 20.70 2.99
N ASP A 184 -7.98 21.87 3.13
CA ASP A 184 -8.32 22.50 4.42
C ASP A 184 -7.10 22.74 5.30
N THR A 185 -5.98 23.08 4.67
CA THR A 185 -4.73 23.39 5.35
C THR A 185 -4.48 24.89 5.42
N VAL A 186 -3.70 25.28 6.41
CA VAL A 186 -3.36 26.67 6.68
C VAL A 186 -1.84 26.83 6.71
N GLU A 187 -1.35 27.88 6.06
CA GLU A 187 0.04 28.33 6.12
C GLU A 187 0.08 29.76 6.66
N ILE A 188 1.04 30.06 7.53
CA ILE A 188 1.19 31.40 8.13
C ILE A 188 2.57 31.93 7.78
N SER A 189 2.60 33.12 7.19
CA SER A 189 3.81 33.80 6.75
C SER A 189 3.92 35.15 7.44
N GLU A 190 5.10 35.48 7.95
CA GLU A 190 5.41 36.80 8.50
C GLU A 190 5.76 37.77 7.37
N VAL A 191 5.18 38.96 7.40
CA VAL A 191 5.54 40.04 6.46
C VAL A 191 6.76 40.75 7.02
N HIS A 192 7.84 40.77 6.23
CA HIS A 192 9.08 41.41 6.64
C HIS A 192 9.15 42.85 6.13
N GLU A 193 9.49 43.77 7.02
CA GLU A 193 9.78 45.16 6.66
C GLU A 193 11.25 45.34 6.30
N HIS A 194 11.53 46.29 5.40
CA HIS A 194 12.90 46.60 5.03
C HIS A 194 13.71 47.05 6.27
N ASN A 195 14.96 46.59 6.39
CA ASN A 195 15.84 46.86 7.53
C ASN A 195 15.35 46.34 8.90
N SER A 196 14.43 45.36 8.97
CA SER A 196 13.96 44.81 10.24
C SER A 196 15.01 43.97 10.99
N GLY A 197 16.11 43.55 10.33
CA GLY A 197 17.20 42.78 10.96
C GLY A 197 16.84 41.35 11.35
N ARG A 198 15.60 40.91 11.09
CA ARG A 198 15.12 39.53 11.28
C ARG A 198 15.46 38.64 10.07
N ASN A 199 15.45 37.33 10.29
CA ASN A 199 15.84 36.36 9.27
C ASN A 199 14.88 36.41 8.06
N PRO A 200 15.35 36.38 6.80
CA PRO A 200 14.50 36.50 5.61
C PRO A 200 13.52 35.33 5.38
N SER A 201 13.65 34.23 6.14
CA SER A 201 12.76 33.07 6.03
C SER A 201 11.39 33.38 6.62
N SER A 202 10.52 33.94 5.78
CA SER A 202 9.18 34.49 6.06
C SER A 202 8.11 33.49 6.54
N ARG A 203 8.39 32.19 6.73
CA ARG A 203 7.35 31.20 7.10
C ARG A 203 7.29 30.96 8.60
N PHE A 204 6.20 31.42 9.22
CA PHE A 204 5.90 31.19 10.64
C PHE A 204 5.36 29.78 10.89
N LEU A 205 4.46 29.30 10.01
CA LEU A 205 3.88 27.96 10.10
C LEU A 205 3.81 27.32 8.71
N ARG A 206 4.40 26.13 8.57
CA ARG A 206 4.29 25.33 7.33
C ARG A 206 2.84 24.88 7.15
N ARG A 207 2.39 24.85 5.89
CA ARG A 207 1.08 24.32 5.45
C ARG A 207 0.73 23.00 6.15
N GLN A 208 -0.30 23.05 6.99
CA GLN A 208 -0.84 21.88 7.68
C GLN A 208 -2.28 22.12 8.14
N LYS A 209 -3.00 21.05 8.53
CA LYS A 209 -4.31 21.20 9.16
C LYS A 209 -4.14 21.66 10.60
N ILE A 210 -4.80 22.76 10.97
CA ILE A 210 -4.72 23.32 12.32
C ILE A 210 -5.92 22.84 13.14
N PRO A 211 -5.72 22.18 14.29
CA PRO A 211 -6.80 21.84 15.21
C PRO A 211 -7.23 23.08 16.03
N LYS A 212 -8.54 23.27 16.23
CA LYS A 212 -9.09 24.37 17.06
C LYS A 212 -8.91 24.14 18.56
N LYS A 213 -9.05 22.89 18.99
CA LYS A 213 -8.95 22.44 20.38
C LYS A 213 -8.22 21.09 20.41
N LEU A 214 -7.93 20.58 21.61
CA LEU A 214 -7.36 19.23 21.78
C LEU A 214 -8.26 18.10 21.23
N LYS A 215 -9.55 18.40 20.99
CA LYS A 215 -10.48 17.51 20.26
C LYS A 215 -10.42 17.80 18.77
N SER A 216 -10.46 16.75 17.96
CA SER A 216 -10.17 16.64 16.51
C SER A 216 -11.03 17.50 15.55
N GLU A 217 -11.35 18.74 15.90
CA GLU A 217 -11.99 19.74 15.05
C GLU A 217 -10.93 20.64 14.42
N PHE A 218 -10.97 20.78 13.09
CA PHE A 218 -10.03 21.62 12.34
C PHE A 218 -10.64 22.98 12.02
N TYR A 219 -9.79 24.00 11.88
CA TYR A 219 -10.21 25.33 11.42
C TYR A 219 -10.80 25.26 10.00
N SER A 220 -11.87 26.03 9.78
CA SER A 220 -12.61 26.17 8.52
C SER A 220 -12.70 27.66 8.15
N PRO A 221 -12.97 28.06 6.89
CA PRO A 221 -13.09 29.46 6.51
C PRO A 221 -14.14 30.24 7.31
N VAL A 222 -15.11 29.53 7.89
CA VAL A 222 -16.16 30.07 8.78
C VAL A 222 -15.58 30.73 10.04
N ASP A 223 -14.45 30.24 10.52
CA ASP A 223 -13.84 30.69 11.78
C ASP A 223 -12.98 31.95 11.60
N PHE A 224 -12.71 32.37 10.36
CA PHE A 224 -11.86 33.51 10.04
C PHE A 224 -12.69 34.79 9.83
N ALA A 225 -13.41 35.22 10.86
CA ALA A 225 -14.10 36.51 10.86
C ALA A 225 -13.13 37.67 11.13
N ILE A 226 -13.28 38.79 10.44
CA ILE A 226 -12.42 39.96 10.67
C ILE A 226 -12.74 40.58 12.03
N GLY A 227 -11.69 40.86 12.80
CA GLY A 227 -11.76 41.24 14.21
C GLY A 227 -11.69 40.05 15.18
N ALA A 228 -11.83 38.81 14.70
CA ALA A 228 -11.69 37.63 15.54
C ALA A 228 -10.21 37.29 15.82
N THR A 229 -9.97 36.62 16.96
CA THR A 229 -8.66 36.09 17.33
C THR A 229 -8.61 34.60 17.02
N VAL A 230 -7.65 34.19 16.19
CA VAL A 230 -7.36 32.80 15.86
C VAL A 230 -6.21 32.33 16.74
N GLU A 231 -6.40 31.21 17.43
CA GLU A 231 -5.37 30.60 18.28
C GLU A 231 -4.75 29.38 17.59
N VAL A 232 -3.45 29.41 17.37
CA VAL A 232 -2.71 28.34 16.69
C VAL A 232 -1.51 27.95 17.54
N PHE A 233 -1.50 26.74 18.09
CA PHE A 233 -0.40 26.22 18.92
C PHE A 233 0.05 27.16 20.06
N GLY A 234 -0.91 27.81 20.74
CA GLY A 234 -0.64 28.77 21.83
C GLY A 234 -0.25 30.18 21.38
N HIS A 235 -0.34 30.46 20.07
CA HIS A 235 -0.11 31.77 19.48
C HIS A 235 -1.41 32.43 19.03
N ARG A 236 -1.58 33.72 19.33
CA ARG A 236 -2.80 34.48 19.01
C ARG A 236 -2.59 35.40 17.82
N PHE A 237 -3.49 35.32 16.85
CA PHE A 237 -3.48 36.11 15.63
C PHE A 237 -4.81 36.86 15.52
N VAL A 238 -4.78 38.18 15.53
CA VAL A 238 -5.98 39.01 15.36
C VAL A 238 -6.16 39.32 13.89
N LEU A 239 -7.29 38.91 13.31
CA LEU A 239 -7.58 39.13 11.89
C LEU A 239 -7.97 40.59 11.65
N ILE A 240 -7.19 41.30 10.83
CA ILE A 240 -7.42 42.71 10.51
C ILE A 240 -8.04 42.92 9.12
N GLY A 241 -7.96 41.92 8.23
CA GLY A 241 -8.46 42.06 6.88
C GLY A 241 -8.39 40.77 6.06
N ALA A 242 -8.93 40.83 4.85
CA ALA A 242 -8.84 39.74 3.88
C ALA A 242 -8.62 40.27 2.47
N ALA A 243 -8.16 39.41 1.56
CA ALA A 243 -8.08 39.74 0.14
C ALA A 243 -9.48 39.77 -0.51
N PRO A 244 -9.69 40.56 -1.58
CA PRO A 244 -11.00 40.67 -2.24
C PRO A 244 -11.60 39.33 -2.70
N GLN A 245 -10.74 38.40 -3.14
CA GLN A 245 -11.14 37.06 -3.57
C GLN A 245 -11.86 36.27 -2.46
N VAL A 246 -11.53 36.55 -1.19
CA VAL A 246 -12.10 35.86 -0.04
C VAL A 246 -13.59 36.16 0.10
N LEU A 247 -13.98 37.44 -0.04
CA LEU A 247 -15.38 37.83 0.02
C LEU A 247 -16.20 37.14 -1.07
N LYS A 248 -15.73 37.19 -2.32
CA LYS A 248 -16.40 36.53 -3.47
C LYS A 248 -16.62 35.04 -3.24
N TYR A 249 -15.62 34.36 -2.66
CA TYR A 249 -15.74 32.94 -2.33
C TYR A 249 -16.73 32.69 -1.20
N LEU A 250 -16.63 33.44 -0.09
CA LEU A 250 -17.52 33.25 1.06
C LEU A 250 -18.98 33.60 0.72
N GLU A 251 -19.23 34.58 -0.16
CA GLU A 251 -20.58 34.86 -0.65
C GLU A 251 -21.16 33.70 -1.47
N SER A 252 -20.32 33.01 -2.25
CA SER A 252 -20.74 31.81 -3.00
C SER A 252 -21.17 30.65 -2.09
N ILE A 253 -20.75 30.67 -0.81
CA ILE A 253 -21.10 29.66 0.20
C ILE A 253 -21.89 30.29 1.37
N SER A 254 -22.64 31.35 1.09
CA SER A 254 -23.40 32.12 2.08
C SER A 254 -24.34 31.27 2.95
N SER A 255 -24.83 30.13 2.46
CA SER A 255 -25.70 29.22 3.22
C SER A 255 -25.01 28.51 4.41
N LYS A 256 -23.68 28.37 4.39
CA LYS A 256 -22.90 27.67 5.44
C LYS A 256 -22.15 28.62 6.36
N ILE A 257 -22.19 29.93 6.08
CA ILE A 257 -21.36 30.93 6.75
C ILE A 257 -22.25 31.83 7.61
N PRO A 258 -21.87 32.13 8.86
CA PRO A 258 -22.56 33.10 9.70
C PRO A 258 -22.59 34.50 9.09
N SER A 259 -23.73 35.21 9.22
CA SER A 259 -23.90 36.57 8.69
C SER A 259 -22.86 37.56 9.19
N HIS A 260 -22.51 37.49 10.48
CA HIS A 260 -21.51 38.38 11.09
C HIS A 260 -20.13 38.28 10.43
N THR A 261 -19.73 37.10 9.94
CA THR A 261 -18.46 36.89 9.24
C THR A 261 -18.45 37.65 7.91
N LEU A 262 -19.54 37.55 7.14
CA LEU A 262 -19.70 38.23 5.85
C LEU A 262 -19.80 39.74 6.00
N ASP A 263 -20.55 40.23 6.99
CA ASP A 263 -20.74 41.66 7.23
C ASP A 263 -19.42 42.34 7.65
N SER A 264 -18.59 41.65 8.43
CA SER A 264 -17.26 42.12 8.82
C SER A 264 -16.32 42.24 7.60
N LEU A 265 -16.41 41.31 6.65
CA LEU A 265 -15.68 41.35 5.39
C LEU A 265 -16.13 42.47 4.46
N ARG A 266 -17.44 42.71 4.39
CA ARG A 266 -18.01 43.81 3.58
C ARG A 266 -17.57 45.17 4.10
N ARG A 267 -17.61 45.37 5.42
CA ARG A 267 -17.19 46.63 6.05
C ARG A 267 -15.73 46.94 5.77
N THR A 268 -14.84 46.01 6.08
CA THR A 268 -13.38 46.21 5.94
C THR A 268 -12.92 46.34 4.49
N LEU A 269 -13.55 45.63 3.55
CA LEU A 269 -13.22 45.76 2.13
C LEU A 269 -13.82 47.04 1.51
N GLY A 270 -15.00 47.47 1.98
CA GLY A 270 -15.62 48.73 1.59
C GLY A 270 -14.80 49.95 2.06
N GLU A 271 -14.30 49.92 3.29
CA GLU A 271 -13.41 50.96 3.85
C GLU A 271 -12.10 51.07 3.04
N LYS A 272 -11.47 49.95 2.68
CA LYS A 272 -10.24 49.94 1.83
C LYS A 272 -10.46 50.39 0.39
N MET A 273 -11.67 50.26 -0.15
CA MET A 273 -12.01 50.81 -1.47
C MET A 273 -12.25 52.32 -1.42
N ALA A 274 -12.77 52.84 -0.30
CA ALA A 274 -12.92 54.28 -0.07
C ALA A 274 -11.57 54.99 0.19
N GLU A 275 -10.63 54.33 0.88
CA GLU A 275 -9.28 54.87 1.16
C GLU A 275 -8.37 54.98 -0.07
N ASN A 276 -8.69 54.29 -1.17
CA ASN A 276 -7.89 54.28 -2.41
C ASN A 276 -8.45 55.19 -3.53
N GLN A 277 -9.42 56.07 -3.24
CA GLN A 277 -9.78 57.17 -4.14
C GLN A 277 -8.90 58.39 -3.83
N PRO A 278 -8.03 58.85 -4.77
CA PRO A 278 -7.22 60.04 -4.53
C PRO A 278 -8.09 61.30 -4.56
N ASP A 279 -7.90 62.18 -3.57
CA ASP A 279 -8.47 63.52 -3.51
C ASP A 279 -8.03 64.36 -4.73
N GLU A 280 -8.95 64.65 -5.65
CA GLU A 280 -8.78 65.72 -6.62
C GLU A 280 -9.02 67.07 -5.92
N GLN A 281 -7.96 67.85 -5.65
CA GLN A 281 -7.99 69.32 -5.74
C GLN A 281 -6.62 69.99 -5.48
N ASN A 282 -6.10 70.63 -6.54
CA ASN A 282 -5.63 72.03 -6.63
C ASN A 282 -4.43 72.17 -7.58
N GLY A 283 -4.61 73.07 -8.55
CA GLY A 283 -3.78 73.21 -9.73
C GLY A 283 -2.50 74.01 -9.53
N GLU A 284 -1.62 73.89 -10.52
CA GLU A 284 -0.86 75.01 -11.10
C GLU A 284 -0.35 74.58 -12.49
N GLU A 285 -0.81 75.28 -13.54
CA GLU A 285 -0.24 75.18 -14.89
C GLU A 285 1.18 75.79 -14.92
N PRO A 286 2.13 75.19 -15.66
CA PRO A 286 3.22 75.96 -16.23
C PRO A 286 3.14 76.02 -17.76
N LYS A 287 2.89 77.26 -18.19
CA LYS A 287 3.23 77.97 -19.42
C LYS A 287 4.14 77.23 -20.42
N SER A 288 3.68 77.26 -21.67
CA SER A 288 4.43 76.94 -22.88
C SER A 288 5.66 77.84 -23.07
N SER A 289 6.73 77.27 -23.63
CA SER A 289 7.87 77.99 -24.21
C SER A 289 8.08 77.51 -25.66
N PRO A 290 8.25 78.41 -26.64
CA PRO A 290 8.28 78.04 -28.04
C PRO A 290 9.70 77.72 -28.54
N LYS A 291 9.77 76.84 -29.54
CA LYS A 291 10.76 76.91 -30.62
C LYS A 291 10.01 76.86 -31.94
#